data_AF-A0A7C3A215-F1
#
_entry.id   AF-A0A7C3A215-F1
#
_cell.length_a   1.000
_cell.length_b   1.000
_cell.length_c   1.000
_cell.angle_alpha   90.00
_cell.angle_beta   90.00
_cell.angle_gamma   90.00
#
_symmetry.space_group_name_H-M   'P 1'
#
loop_
_entity.id
_entity.type
_entity.pdbx_description
1 polymer ?
#
loop_
_entity_poly.entity_id
_entity_poly.type
_entity_poly.pdbx_seq_one_letter_code
_entity_poly.pdbx_strand_id
1 'polypeptide(L)' 'MQYKIRGTTMQVLDIELEEGESVYTEAGGMAWMSANIEMETNIRGGLISGITRKFAGESMF' A
#
# COMPACT_ATOMS: atom_id res chain seq x y z
N MET A 1 5.71 -15.65 2.84
CA MET A 1 6.07 -14.22 2.63
C MET A 1 7.56 -14.07 2.82
N GLN A 2 8.27 -13.75 1.74
CA GLN A 2 9.71 -13.49 1.75
C GLN A 2 9.95 -12.01 1.45
N TYR A 3 11.01 -11.42 2.01
CA TYR A 3 11.33 -10.01 1.75
C TYR A 3 12.83 -9.79 1.49
N LYS A 4 13.13 -8.73 0.74
CA LYS A 4 14.51 -8.31 0.47
C LYS A 4 14.59 -6.79 0.32
N ILE A 5 15.45 -6.16 1.11
CA ILE A 5 15.81 -4.75 0.92
C ILE A 5 16.89 -4.66 -0.16
N ARG A 6 16.69 -3.82 -1.17
CA ARG A 6 17.66 -3.55 -2.23
C ARG A 6 18.07 -2.09 -2.22
N GLY A 7 19.28 -1.82 -2.71
CA GLY A 7 19.87 -0.48 -2.74
C GLY A 7 20.60 -0.08 -1.46
N THR A 8 21.32 1.03 -1.54
CA THR A 8 22.11 1.59 -0.42
C THR A 8 21.56 2.95 0.00
N THR A 9 21.60 3.94 -0.91
CA THR A 9 21.12 5.30 -0.63
C THR A 9 19.61 5.44 -0.86
N MET A 10 19.10 4.93 -1.97
CA MET A 10 17.67 4.86 -2.27
C MET A 10 17.24 3.41 -2.17
N GLN A 11 16.69 3.04 -1.02
CA GLN A 11 16.33 1.66 -0.73
C GLN A 11 14.88 1.38 -1.12
N VAL A 12 14.65 0.13 -1.47
CA VAL A 12 13.33 -0.41 -1.83
C VAL A 12 13.15 -1.75 -1.15
N LEU A 13 11.91 -2.06 -0.77
CA LEU A 13 11.53 -3.33 -0.16
C LEU A 13 10.81 -4.17 -1.22
N ASP A 14 11.46 -5.23 -1.68
CA ASP A 14 10.79 -6.26 -2.47
C ASP A 14 10.15 -7.29 -1.55
N ILE A 15 8.90 -7.63 -1.80
CA ILE A 15 8.16 -8.67 -1.10
C ILE A 15 7.71 -9.71 -2.12
N GLU A 16 7.98 -10.97 -1.84
CA GLU A 16 7.48 -12.11 -2.61
C GLU A 16 6.37 -12.77 -1.81
N LEU A 17 5.20 -12.83 -2.45
CA LEU A 17 3.97 -13.38 -1.90
C LEU A 17 3.68 -14.73 -2.55
N GLU A 18 3.41 -15.73 -1.74
CA GLU A 18 2.84 -17.00 -2.19
C GLU A 18 1.31 -16.85 -2.40
N GLU A 19 0.69 -17.82 -3.07
CA GLU A 19 -0.75 -17.81 -3.28
C GLU A 19 -1.51 -17.72 -1.96
N GLY A 20 -2.44 -16.77 -1.87
CA GLY A 20 -3.23 -16.50 -0.67
C GLY A 20 -2.57 -15.56 0.34
N GLU A 21 -1.31 -15.16 0.13
CA GLU A 21 -0.67 -14.15 0.96
C GLU A 21 -1.04 -12.72 0.53
N SER A 22 -1.05 -11.80 1.49
CA SER A 22 -1.36 -10.39 1.26
C SER A 22 -0.55 -9.49 2.17
N VAL A 23 -0.35 -8.24 1.76
CA VAL A 23 0.36 -7.22 2.53
C VAL A 23 -0.37 -5.88 2.41
N TYR A 24 -0.36 -5.12 3.49
CA TYR A 24 -0.87 -3.75 3.49
C TYR A 24 0.29 -2.76 3.28
N THR A 25 0.06 -1.76 2.43
CA THR A 25 0.94 -0.61 2.25
C THR A 25 0.15 0.68 2.48
N GLU A 26 0.84 1.73 2.90
CA GLU A 26 0.30 3.09 2.85
C GLU A 26 0.12 3.55 1.40
N ALA A 27 -0.79 4.51 1.19
CA ALA A 27 -1.00 5.09 -0.12
C ALA A 27 0.29 5.75 -0.65
N GLY A 28 0.65 5.43 -1.89
CA GLY A 28 1.89 5.90 -2.49
C GLY A 28 3.15 5.15 -2.04
N GLY A 29 3.05 4.21 -1.09
CA GLY A 29 4.18 3.38 -0.65
C GLY A 29 4.57 2.28 -1.65
N MET A 30 3.68 1.92 -2.58
CA MET A 30 3.98 0.95 -3.63
C MET A 30 4.65 1.61 -4.83
N ALA A 31 5.88 1.20 -5.11
CA ALA A 31 6.63 1.68 -6.27
C ALA A 31 6.34 0.85 -7.54
N TRP A 32 6.15 -0.47 -7.41
CA TRP A 32 5.80 -1.39 -8.51
C TRP A 32 5.18 -2.69 -7.99
N MET A 33 4.57 -3.47 -8.90
CA MET A 33 4.07 -4.83 -8.66
C MET A 33 4.17 -5.69 -9.92
N SER A 34 4.20 -7.01 -9.78
CA SER A 34 4.09 -7.95 -10.90
C SER A 34 2.64 -8.09 -11.38
N ALA A 35 2.45 -8.59 -12.61
CA ALA A 35 1.12 -8.66 -13.24
C ALA A 35 0.12 -9.60 -12.55
N ASN A 36 0.60 -10.51 -11.70
CA ASN A 36 -0.21 -11.47 -10.95
C ASN A 36 -0.58 -10.99 -9.53
N ILE A 37 -0.23 -9.75 -9.18
CA ILE A 37 -0.61 -9.14 -7.91
C ILE A 37 -1.82 -8.23 -8.12
N GLU A 38 -2.82 -8.39 -7.26
CA GLU A 38 -3.99 -7.52 -7.20
C GLU A 38 -3.83 -6.47 -6.10
N MET A 39 -4.12 -5.21 -6.41
CA MET A 39 -4.14 -4.12 -5.44
C MET A 39 -5.57 -3.72 -5.14
N GLU A 40 -5.99 -3.91 -3.89
CA GLU A 40 -7.24 -3.37 -3.38
C GLU A 40 -7.00 -2.06 -2.61
N THR A 41 -7.52 -0.94 -3.12
CA THR A 41 -7.52 0.32 -2.37
C THR A 41 -8.80 0.41 -1.53
N ASN A 42 -8.69 0.03 -0.26
CA ASN A 42 -9.77 0.22 0.71
C ASN A 42 -9.50 1.47 1.56
N ILE A 43 -10.34 2.50 1.43
CA ILE A 43 -10.34 3.63 2.37
C ILE A 43 -10.72 3.07 3.74
N ARG A 44 -9.75 2.97 4.67
CA ARG A 44 -10.05 2.59 6.05
C ARG A 44 -11.05 3.59 6.64
N GLY A 45 -12.27 3.11 6.91
CA GLY A 45 -13.40 3.84 7.50
C GLY A 45 -14.57 4.16 6.54
N GLY A 46 -14.51 3.74 5.28
CA GLY A 46 -15.59 3.95 4.30
C GLY A 46 -15.74 5.41 3.84
N LEU A 47 -16.63 5.63 2.86
CA LEU A 47 -16.93 6.93 2.23
C LEU A 47 -17.15 8.06 3.25
N ILE A 48 -17.82 7.76 4.37
CA ILE A 48 -18.13 8.72 5.43
C ILE A 48 -16.85 9.21 6.11
N SER A 49 -15.93 8.32 6.50
CA SER A 49 -14.66 8.73 7.14
C SER A 49 -13.75 9.54 6.22
N GLY A 50 -13.75 9.24 4.92
CA GLY A 50 -13.02 10.01 3.91
C GLY A 50 -13.58 11.42 3.79
N ILE A 51 -14.91 11.57 3.81
CA ILE A 51 -15.56 12.88 3.81
C ILE A 51 -15.18 13.69 5.06
N THR A 52 -15.20 13.07 6.26
CA THR A 52 -14.83 13.76 7.51
C THR A 52 -13.36 14.23 7.50
N ARG A 53 -12.43 13.41 7.01
CA ARG A 53 -11.01 13.78 6.86
C ARG A 53 -10.82 14.92 5.84
N LYS A 54 -11.55 14.89 4.73
CA LYS A 54 -11.57 15.99 3.74
C LYS A 54 -11.99 17.32 4.34
N PHE A 55 -13.01 17.30 5.20
CA PHE A 55 -13.51 18.49 5.88
C PHE A 55 -12.60 18.96 7.01
N ALA A 56 -11.82 18.06 7.61
CA ALA A 56 -10.79 18.38 8.60
C ALA A 56 -9.49 18.92 7.98
N GLY A 57 -9.35 18.93 6.65
CA GLY A 57 -8.17 19.40 5.94
C GLY A 57 -7.00 18.40 5.89
N GLU A 58 -7.24 17.15 6.31
CA GLU A 58 -6.24 16.08 6.28
C GLU A 58 -6.33 15.25 4.99
N SER A 59 -5.22 14.59 4.63
CA SER A 59 -5.15 13.69 3.48
C SER A 59 -6.27 12.65 3.50
N MET A 60 -6.85 12.39 2.32
CA MET A 60 -7.92 11.39 2.10
C MET A 60 -7.45 9.95 2.27
N PHE A 61 -6.13 9.77 2.24
CA PHE A 61 -5.42 8.50 2.27
C PHE A 61 -4.94 8.17 3.68
#